data_AF-A0A6G3XXY7-F1
#
_entry.id   AF-A0A6G3XXY7-F1
#
_cell.length_a   1.000
_cell.length_b   1.000
_cell.length_c   1.000
_cell.angle_alpha   90.00
_cell.angle_beta   90.00
_cell.angle_gamma   90.00
#
_symmetry.space_group_name_H-M   'P 1'
#
loop_
_entity.id
_entity.type
_entity.pdbx_description
1 polymer ?
#
loop_
_entity_poly.entity_id
_entity_poly.type
_entity_poly.pdbx_seq_one_letter_code
_entity_poly.pdbx_strand_id
1 'polypeptide(L)'
;YGNGVAPSEVIQGGPGVGGGPEAKDGFGSALAPVDYNADGYTDLVVGTPNEDIGSVADAGLVQVVYGSPAGLGKGRGGTTFEQGKGTGALLGSVSEAKDYMGFSLAAGNTSAGDPYILIGAPGEDLETTVDAGNALYVRGDTSVAINQGKDDLPGAAETGDQFGYSVAGSPGHLAIGIPNEAIGTVAKTGGIQILKHDLNANKIPTPVKSLHQDTEGISGAAEANDLFGKALSMTSYRADAAATDRDSVIAVGSPGEAITVADADRANAGRVVNLRVTAAGAVSELQEIQQEKADVTGTSETGDRFGEQVSVVNTSPRSVGTATTMLLAVGIPGENEGTAVDSGAVQTFSLIGAPGAADRWIVPGSAAGLPGVPGAGELLGTSITATATDLYIGMPNGPGARGAAHLMPWSNVTGGAVAPVTTYEPGKDGLPAVGKAFGAAIQ
;
A
#
# COMPACT_ATOMS: atom_id res chain seq x y z
N TYR A 1 20.85 2.75 0.75
CA TYR A 1 21.01 1.91 1.94
C TYR A 1 21.75 0.64 1.53
N GLY A 2 22.67 0.13 2.37
CA GLY A 2 23.59 -0.95 2.03
C GLY A 2 24.93 -0.44 1.50
N ASN A 3 25.94 -0.38 2.35
CA ASN A 3 27.32 0.02 2.01
C ASN A 3 28.04 -1.05 1.16
N GLY A 4 27.44 -1.50 0.05
CA GLY A 4 28.02 -2.54 -0.80
C GLY A 4 28.09 -3.92 -0.13
N VAL A 5 27.22 -4.19 0.84
CA VAL A 5 27.09 -5.52 1.44
C VAL A 5 26.30 -6.41 0.48
N ALA A 6 26.72 -7.68 0.36
CA ALA A 6 26.00 -8.69 -0.41
C ALA A 6 24.51 -8.76 -0.01
N PRO A 7 23.61 -9.23 -0.90
CA PRO A 7 22.21 -9.46 -0.57
C PRO A 7 22.06 -10.23 0.74
N SER A 8 21.20 -9.76 1.64
CA SER A 8 20.85 -10.47 2.87
C SER A 8 19.54 -11.20 2.67
N GLU A 9 19.51 -12.46 3.05
CA GLU A 9 18.29 -13.28 3.06
C GLU A 9 17.71 -13.30 4.48
N VAL A 10 16.40 -13.08 4.56
CA VAL A 10 15.59 -13.17 5.78
C VAL A 10 14.48 -14.19 5.50
N ILE A 11 14.39 -15.20 6.36
CA ILE A 11 13.41 -16.29 6.25
C ILE A 11 12.64 -16.41 7.56
N GLN A 12 11.37 -16.81 7.48
CA GLN A 12 10.57 -17.17 8.65
C GLN A 12 11.27 -18.26 9.48
N GLY A 13 11.28 -18.08 10.80
CA GLY A 13 12.04 -18.92 11.74
C GLY A 13 13.57 -18.84 11.63
N GLY A 14 14.09 -17.93 10.81
CA GLY A 14 15.52 -17.64 10.70
C GLY A 14 16.05 -16.76 11.84
N PRO A 15 17.36 -16.43 11.83
CA PRO A 15 17.94 -15.53 12.83
C PRO A 15 17.20 -14.19 12.90
N GLY A 16 16.70 -13.84 14.08
CA GLY A 16 15.98 -12.59 14.31
C GLY A 16 14.51 -12.59 13.86
N VAL A 17 14.00 -13.71 13.36
CA VAL A 17 12.64 -13.89 12.84
C VAL A 17 11.96 -14.99 13.65
N GLY A 18 10.83 -14.67 14.30
CA GLY A 18 10.10 -15.62 15.14
C GLY A 18 9.23 -16.58 14.32
N GLY A 19 8.67 -17.60 14.97
CA GLY A 19 7.79 -18.59 14.34
C GLY A 19 8.54 -19.76 13.68
N GLY A 20 7.84 -20.85 13.40
CA GLY A 20 8.29 -21.86 12.44
C GLY A 20 7.93 -21.40 11.02
N PRO A 21 8.58 -21.88 9.95
CA PRO A 21 8.05 -21.74 8.61
C PRO A 21 7.07 -22.88 8.32
N GLU A 22 5.81 -22.55 8.07
CA GLU A 22 4.78 -23.43 7.56
C GLU A 22 4.44 -23.09 6.09
N ALA A 23 3.71 -24.00 5.44
CA ALA A 23 3.38 -23.83 4.05
C ALA A 23 2.19 -22.89 3.90
N LYS A 24 2.41 -21.77 3.19
CA LYS A 24 1.42 -20.74 2.80
C LYS A 24 1.20 -19.62 3.81
N ASP A 25 2.05 -19.48 4.83
CA ASP A 25 1.91 -18.44 5.87
C ASP A 25 2.01 -17.02 5.31
N GLY A 26 2.59 -16.86 4.12
CA GLY A 26 2.68 -15.57 3.46
C GLY A 26 3.65 -14.63 4.15
N PHE A 27 4.76 -15.15 4.70
CA PHE A 27 5.82 -14.32 5.24
C PHE A 27 6.34 -13.35 4.18
N GLY A 28 6.18 -12.04 4.43
CA GLY A 28 6.53 -11.00 3.48
C GLY A 28 5.42 -10.61 2.51
N SER A 29 4.17 -11.03 2.75
CA SER A 29 3.00 -10.55 1.99
C SER A 29 2.81 -9.03 2.12
N ALA A 30 3.17 -8.46 3.26
CA ALA A 30 3.25 -7.02 3.47
C ALA A 30 4.59 -6.65 4.10
N LEU A 31 5.15 -5.51 3.68
CA LEU A 31 6.45 -5.01 4.14
C LEU A 31 6.32 -3.52 4.47
N ALA A 32 7.03 -3.06 5.50
CA ALA A 32 7.19 -1.63 5.76
C ALA A 32 8.55 -1.34 6.41
N PRO A 33 9.42 -0.53 5.78
CA PRO A 33 10.69 -0.12 6.38
C PRO A 33 10.51 1.03 7.38
N VAL A 34 11.15 0.94 8.54
CA VAL A 34 11.17 1.99 9.57
C VAL A 34 12.37 1.78 10.49
N ASP A 35 12.93 2.83 11.09
CA ASP A 35 13.82 2.67 12.25
C ASP A 35 12.94 2.62 13.50
N TYR A 36 12.44 1.43 13.84
CA TYR A 36 11.42 1.24 14.87
C TYR A 36 12.00 1.42 16.27
N ASN A 37 13.28 1.08 16.44
CA ASN A 37 13.97 1.18 17.73
C ASN A 37 14.79 2.48 17.92
N ALA A 38 14.79 3.35 16.90
CA ALA A 38 15.50 4.63 16.87
C ALA A 38 17.03 4.49 17.08
N ASP A 39 17.63 3.42 16.58
CA ASP A 39 19.07 3.16 16.72
C ASP A 39 19.91 3.66 15.51
N GLY A 40 19.24 4.22 14.49
CA GLY A 40 19.86 4.75 13.29
C GLY A 40 19.99 3.73 12.15
N TYR A 41 19.54 2.48 12.35
CA TYR A 41 19.48 1.46 11.31
C TYR A 41 18.02 1.21 10.89
N THR A 42 17.80 1.04 9.59
CA THR A 42 16.46 0.69 9.10
C THR A 42 16.12 -0.75 9.48
N ASP A 43 15.01 -0.90 10.19
CA ASP A 43 14.34 -2.17 10.46
C ASP A 43 13.33 -2.49 9.35
N LEU A 44 12.89 -3.75 9.33
CA LEU A 44 11.85 -4.21 8.42
C LEU A 44 10.69 -4.80 9.21
N VAL A 45 9.51 -4.21 9.07
CA VAL A 45 8.26 -4.79 9.54
C VAL A 45 7.74 -5.73 8.45
N VAL A 46 7.45 -6.97 8.83
CA VAL A 46 7.04 -8.06 7.94
C VAL A 46 5.71 -8.62 8.42
N GLY A 47 4.72 -8.64 7.53
CA GLY A 47 3.43 -9.29 7.76
C GLY A 47 3.44 -10.74 7.30
N THR A 48 2.79 -11.60 8.07
CA THR A 48 2.57 -13.02 7.77
C THR A 48 1.09 -13.31 8.02
N PRO A 49 0.17 -12.82 7.16
CA PRO A 49 -1.26 -12.86 7.44
C PRO A 49 -1.84 -14.28 7.52
N ASN A 50 -1.20 -15.27 6.92
CA ASN A 50 -1.68 -16.65 6.91
C ASN A 50 -0.99 -17.53 7.99
N GLU A 51 -0.32 -16.92 8.96
CA GLU A 51 0.27 -17.68 10.07
C GLU A 51 -0.81 -18.29 10.96
N ASP A 52 -0.61 -19.55 11.33
CA ASP A 52 -1.40 -20.22 12.36
C ASP A 52 -0.88 -19.87 13.77
N ILE A 53 -1.74 -19.35 14.64
CA ILE A 53 -1.41 -19.09 16.05
C ILE A 53 -1.93 -20.24 16.92
N GLY A 54 -1.05 -21.17 17.26
CA GLY A 54 -1.42 -22.37 18.01
C GLY A 54 -2.29 -23.31 17.17
N SER A 55 -3.60 -23.31 17.41
CA SER A 55 -4.58 -24.06 16.60
C SER A 55 -5.54 -23.17 15.82
N VAL A 56 -5.33 -21.85 15.86
CA VAL A 56 -6.16 -20.86 15.19
C VAL A 56 -5.57 -20.62 13.81
N ALA A 57 -6.31 -21.04 12.78
CA ALA A 57 -5.81 -21.03 11.41
C ALA A 57 -5.81 -19.62 10.82
N ASP A 58 -4.77 -19.24 10.08
CA ASP A 58 -4.69 -17.94 9.37
C ASP A 58 -4.97 -16.70 10.26
N ALA A 59 -4.66 -16.76 11.57
CA ALA A 59 -4.83 -15.61 12.45
C ALA A 59 -3.86 -14.47 12.08
N GLY A 60 -2.66 -14.85 11.62
CA GLY A 60 -1.62 -13.94 11.19
C GLY A 60 -0.80 -13.34 12.33
N LEU A 61 0.33 -12.75 11.97
CA LEU A 61 1.18 -11.97 12.87
C LEU A 61 2.02 -10.95 12.11
N VAL A 62 2.71 -10.09 12.87
CA VAL A 62 3.66 -9.12 12.36
C VAL A 62 4.98 -9.22 13.10
N GLN A 63 6.10 -9.07 12.38
CA GLN A 63 7.44 -9.19 12.93
C GLN A 63 8.28 -7.98 12.57
N VAL A 64 8.99 -7.41 13.54
CA VAL A 64 10.03 -6.40 13.32
C VAL A 64 11.38 -7.09 13.31
N VAL A 65 12.00 -7.13 12.14
CA VAL A 65 13.36 -7.61 11.94
C VAL A 65 14.30 -6.43 12.06
N TYR A 66 15.09 -6.38 13.13
CA TYR A 66 15.93 -5.22 13.41
C TYR A 66 17.15 -5.11 12.50
N GLY A 67 17.41 -3.89 12.03
CA GLY A 67 18.64 -3.48 11.38
C GLY A 67 19.81 -3.45 12.35
N SER A 68 21.03 -3.44 11.81
CA SER A 68 22.26 -3.30 12.59
C SER A 68 23.42 -2.91 11.67
N PRO A 69 24.60 -2.54 12.23
CA PRO A 69 25.79 -2.35 11.40
C PRO A 69 26.18 -3.60 10.58
N ALA A 70 25.79 -4.79 11.03
CA ALA A 70 26.02 -6.06 10.36
C ALA A 70 24.92 -6.44 9.36
N GLY A 71 23.89 -5.61 9.20
CA GLY A 71 22.73 -5.85 8.34
C GLY A 71 21.48 -6.30 9.10
N LEU A 72 20.42 -6.52 8.33
CA LEU A 72 19.08 -6.87 8.80
C LEU A 72 19.06 -8.27 9.46
N GLY A 73 18.49 -8.37 10.66
CA GLY A 73 18.38 -9.64 11.40
C GLY A 73 19.71 -10.20 11.94
N LYS A 74 20.81 -9.43 11.86
CA LYS A 74 22.15 -9.84 12.34
C LYS A 74 22.53 -9.29 13.71
N GLY A 75 21.67 -8.46 14.29
CA GLY A 75 21.86 -7.82 15.59
C GLY A 75 21.02 -8.47 16.69
N ARG A 76 20.21 -7.64 17.35
CA ARG A 76 19.27 -8.10 18.39
C ARG A 76 18.15 -8.96 17.78
N GLY A 77 17.54 -9.79 18.61
CA GLY A 77 16.35 -10.57 18.20
C GLY A 77 15.18 -9.65 17.85
N GLY A 78 14.36 -10.09 16.88
CA GLY A 78 13.18 -9.37 16.43
C GLY A 78 12.08 -9.24 17.49
N THR A 79 11.06 -8.46 17.16
CA THR A 79 9.83 -8.33 17.95
C THR A 79 8.66 -8.90 17.17
N THR A 80 7.84 -9.72 17.82
CA THR A 80 6.61 -10.27 17.22
C THR A 80 5.39 -9.61 17.84
N PHE A 81 4.44 -9.22 17.00
CA PHE A 81 3.10 -8.79 17.37
C PHE A 81 2.10 -9.82 16.88
N GLU A 82 1.28 -10.30 17.80
CA GLU A 82 0.14 -11.20 17.56
C GLU A 82 -0.95 -10.81 18.55
N GLN A 83 -2.22 -11.07 18.22
CA GLN A 83 -3.33 -10.85 19.14
C GLN A 83 -3.18 -11.75 20.39
N GLY A 84 -3.59 -11.24 21.54
CA GLY A 84 -3.45 -11.89 22.85
C GLY A 84 -2.07 -11.75 23.51
N LYS A 85 -1.10 -11.04 22.89
CA LYS A 85 0.24 -10.81 23.48
C LYS A 85 0.65 -9.34 23.48
N GLY A 86 1.57 -8.96 24.37
CA GLY A 86 2.13 -7.61 24.41
C GLY A 86 1.39 -6.67 25.36
N THR A 87 1.01 -5.48 24.89
CA THR A 87 0.32 -4.44 25.68
C THR A 87 -0.91 -3.92 24.96
N GLY A 88 -1.77 -3.16 25.66
CA GLY A 88 -2.89 -2.46 25.05
C GLY A 88 -3.87 -3.38 24.32
N ALA A 89 -4.29 -2.97 23.12
CA ALA A 89 -5.22 -3.71 22.29
C ALA A 89 -4.65 -5.06 21.82
N LEU A 90 -3.35 -5.15 21.52
CA LEU A 90 -2.73 -6.44 21.19
C LEU A 90 -2.88 -7.46 22.32
N LEU A 91 -2.70 -7.05 23.58
CA LEU A 91 -2.92 -7.96 24.72
C LEU A 91 -4.40 -8.26 24.96
N GLY A 92 -5.28 -7.30 24.64
CA GLY A 92 -6.71 -7.38 24.90
C GLY A 92 -7.52 -8.12 23.83
N SER A 93 -6.96 -8.33 22.64
CA SER A 93 -7.59 -9.08 21.55
C SER A 93 -7.32 -10.58 21.67
N VAL A 94 -8.05 -11.36 20.88
CA VAL A 94 -7.94 -12.83 20.81
C VAL A 94 -7.76 -13.19 19.35
N SER A 95 -6.81 -14.07 19.03
CA SER A 95 -6.71 -14.61 17.68
C SER A 95 -7.93 -15.44 17.33
N GLU A 96 -8.54 -15.10 16.21
CA GLU A 96 -9.63 -15.83 15.57
C GLU A 96 -9.16 -16.34 14.20
N ALA A 97 -9.87 -17.34 13.69
CA ALA A 97 -9.45 -17.96 12.44
C ALA A 97 -9.71 -16.99 11.30
N LYS A 98 -8.69 -16.71 10.50
CA LYS A 98 -8.73 -15.78 9.36
C LYS A 98 -8.79 -14.29 9.70
N ASP A 99 -8.31 -13.87 10.86
CA ASP A 99 -8.13 -12.44 11.15
C ASP A 99 -7.18 -11.74 10.15
N TYR A 100 -6.25 -12.53 9.60
CA TYR A 100 -5.23 -12.06 8.67
C TYR A 100 -4.42 -10.88 9.21
N MET A 101 -4.09 -10.88 10.51
CA MET A 101 -3.28 -9.81 11.11
C MET A 101 -1.95 -9.68 10.36
N GLY A 102 -1.64 -8.46 9.90
CA GLY A 102 -0.46 -8.22 9.06
C GLY A 102 -0.74 -8.29 7.56
N PHE A 103 -2.01 -8.36 7.15
CA PHE A 103 -2.42 -8.31 5.74
C PHE A 103 -1.95 -7.04 5.03
N SER A 104 -1.98 -5.90 5.72
CA SER A 104 -1.48 -4.62 5.24
C SER A 104 -0.65 -3.94 6.32
N LEU A 105 0.38 -3.20 5.91
CA LEU A 105 1.32 -2.55 6.82
C LEU A 105 1.66 -1.13 6.35
N ALA A 106 1.68 -0.20 7.29
CA ALA A 106 2.33 1.09 7.15
C ALA A 106 3.18 1.36 8.39
N ALA A 107 4.43 1.77 8.19
CA ALA A 107 5.32 2.15 9.27
C ALA A 107 6.08 3.42 8.92
N GLY A 108 6.47 4.18 9.93
CA GLY A 108 7.15 5.44 9.74
C GLY A 108 7.34 6.18 11.05
N ASN A 109 7.69 7.46 10.95
CA ASN A 109 7.82 8.33 12.11
C ASN A 109 6.74 9.40 12.08
N THR A 110 6.15 9.69 13.24
CA THR A 110 5.25 10.83 13.41
C THR A 110 6.01 12.15 13.22
N SER A 111 5.28 13.27 13.17
CA SER A 111 5.86 14.62 13.13
C SER A 111 6.72 14.94 14.36
N ALA A 112 6.55 14.22 15.47
CA ALA A 112 7.38 14.33 16.67
C ALA A 112 8.67 13.48 16.58
N GLY A 113 8.78 12.60 15.58
CA GLY A 113 9.89 11.66 15.41
C GLY A 113 9.64 10.29 16.03
N ASP A 114 8.48 10.06 16.64
CA ASP A 114 8.15 8.76 17.25
C ASP A 114 7.86 7.70 16.18
N PRO A 115 8.51 6.52 16.20
CA PRO A 115 8.22 5.45 15.28
C PRO A 115 6.85 4.84 15.57
N TYR A 116 6.12 4.49 14.51
CA TYR A 116 4.83 3.81 14.59
C TYR A 116 4.74 2.66 13.58
N ILE A 117 3.82 1.74 13.87
CA ILE A 117 3.36 0.70 12.94
C ILE A 117 1.83 0.72 12.96
N LEU A 118 1.22 0.69 11.78
CA LEU A 118 -0.19 0.48 11.56
C LEU A 118 -0.37 -0.86 10.83
N ILE A 119 -1.17 -1.74 11.42
CA ILE A 119 -1.33 -3.14 11.02
C ILE A 119 -2.79 -3.38 10.66
N GLY A 120 -3.08 -3.80 9.43
CA GLY A 120 -4.41 -4.26 9.05
C GLY A 120 -4.67 -5.71 9.44
N ALA A 121 -5.89 -6.00 9.89
CA ALA A 121 -6.45 -7.32 10.16
C ALA A 121 -7.88 -7.36 9.57
N PRO A 122 -8.03 -7.42 8.24
CA PRO A 122 -9.32 -7.25 7.58
C PRO A 122 -10.33 -8.37 7.86
N GLY A 123 -9.90 -9.52 8.37
CA GLY A 123 -10.81 -10.61 8.71
C GLY A 123 -11.25 -10.64 10.17
N GLU A 124 -10.86 -9.66 10.99
CA GLU A 124 -11.26 -9.62 12.40
C GLU A 124 -12.79 -9.54 12.55
N ASP A 125 -13.35 -10.38 13.43
CA ASP A 125 -14.74 -10.30 13.85
C ASP A 125 -14.92 -9.22 14.94
N LEU A 126 -15.97 -8.41 14.82
CA LEU A 126 -16.33 -7.41 15.84
C LEU A 126 -17.62 -7.82 16.54
N GLU A 127 -17.48 -8.44 17.72
CA GLU A 127 -18.57 -9.03 18.50
C GLU A 127 -19.38 -10.07 17.72
N THR A 128 -20.44 -9.66 17.02
CA THR A 128 -21.27 -10.53 16.17
C THR A 128 -21.14 -10.22 14.68
N THR A 129 -20.38 -9.18 14.33
CA THR A 129 -20.19 -8.74 12.96
C THR A 129 -18.96 -9.42 12.37
N VAL A 130 -19.22 -10.47 11.59
CA VAL A 130 -18.17 -11.32 11.00
C VAL A 130 -17.37 -10.58 9.93
N ASP A 131 -16.05 -10.76 9.89
CA ASP A 131 -15.12 -10.19 8.92
C ASP A 131 -15.30 -8.66 8.73
N ALA A 132 -15.68 -7.94 9.79
CA ALA A 132 -15.82 -6.49 9.74
C ALA A 132 -14.45 -5.81 9.57
N GLY A 133 -13.41 -6.44 10.12
CA GLY A 133 -12.03 -6.00 10.04
C GLY A 133 -11.63 -5.00 11.12
N ASN A 134 -10.32 -4.83 11.26
CA ASN A 134 -9.69 -4.02 12.28
C ASN A 134 -8.34 -3.49 11.80
N ALA A 135 -7.86 -2.43 12.44
CA ALA A 135 -6.47 -2.01 12.35
C ALA A 135 -5.87 -1.76 13.73
N LEU A 136 -4.62 -2.18 13.93
CA LEU A 136 -3.86 -1.97 15.17
C LEU A 136 -2.81 -0.89 14.96
N TYR A 137 -2.90 0.18 15.75
CA TYR A 137 -1.88 1.23 15.81
C TYR A 137 -0.94 0.99 16.98
N VAL A 138 0.35 0.84 16.69
CA VAL A 138 1.42 0.60 17.66
C VAL A 138 2.40 1.78 17.65
N ARG A 139 2.63 2.39 18.81
CA ARG A 139 3.60 3.48 19.02
C ARG A 139 4.16 3.45 20.45
N GLY A 140 5.44 3.14 20.61
CA GLY A 140 6.04 2.94 21.93
C GLY A 140 5.28 1.86 22.71
N ASP A 141 4.88 2.15 23.94
CA ASP A 141 4.07 1.23 24.76
C ASP A 141 2.56 1.24 24.41
N THR A 142 2.14 2.11 23.48
CA THR A 142 0.74 2.22 23.05
C THR A 142 0.45 1.20 21.97
N SER A 143 -0.60 0.40 22.19
CA SER A 143 -1.24 -0.45 21.18
C SER A 143 -2.74 -0.25 21.28
N VAL A 144 -3.38 0.11 20.18
CA VAL A 144 -4.81 0.44 20.15
C VAL A 144 -5.47 -0.07 18.86
N ALA A 145 -6.65 -0.67 19.01
CA ALA A 145 -7.49 -1.15 17.91
C ALA A 145 -8.38 -0.02 17.37
N ILE A 146 -8.55 0.01 16.05
CA ILE A 146 -9.29 1.01 15.29
C ILE A 146 -10.23 0.25 14.35
N ASN A 147 -11.53 0.52 14.47
CA ASN A 147 -12.57 -0.03 13.60
C ASN A 147 -13.82 0.89 13.62
N GLN A 148 -14.73 0.70 12.67
CA GLN A 148 -15.92 1.55 12.50
C GLN A 148 -16.82 1.54 13.73
N GLY A 149 -17.33 2.73 14.10
CA GLY A 149 -18.25 2.90 15.24
C GLY A 149 -17.58 2.87 16.61
N LYS A 150 -16.30 2.47 16.71
CA LYS A 150 -15.55 2.45 17.97
C LYS A 150 -15.04 3.83 18.33
N ASP A 151 -15.31 4.25 19.57
CA ASP A 151 -14.73 5.45 20.21
C ASP A 151 -14.84 6.72 19.34
N ASP A 152 -16.06 6.97 18.84
CA ASP A 152 -16.44 8.08 17.96
C ASP A 152 -15.87 8.03 16.54
N LEU A 153 -15.25 6.92 16.11
CA LEU A 153 -14.89 6.72 14.70
C LEU A 153 -16.20 6.60 13.86
N PRO A 154 -16.40 7.44 12.83
CA PRO A 154 -17.63 7.42 12.05
C PRO A 154 -17.86 6.09 11.32
N GLY A 155 -19.13 5.78 11.06
CA GLY A 155 -19.57 4.56 10.38
C GLY A 155 -20.09 3.51 11.36
N ALA A 156 -20.65 2.43 10.81
CA ALA A 156 -21.02 1.24 11.55
C ALA A 156 -20.29 0.05 10.92
N ALA A 157 -19.87 -0.92 11.74
CA ALA A 157 -19.29 -2.15 11.23
C ALA A 157 -20.38 -3.06 10.66
N GLU A 158 -20.19 -3.52 9.44
CA GLU A 158 -21.03 -4.45 8.71
C GLU A 158 -20.24 -5.72 8.37
N THR A 159 -20.96 -6.81 8.08
CA THR A 159 -20.33 -8.09 7.78
C THR A 159 -19.57 -8.02 6.46
N GLY A 160 -18.26 -8.27 6.52
CA GLY A 160 -17.39 -8.31 5.34
C GLY A 160 -16.87 -6.95 4.86
N ASP A 161 -16.99 -5.87 5.65
CA ASP A 161 -16.44 -4.55 5.32
C ASP A 161 -14.93 -4.57 5.13
N GLN A 162 -14.25 -5.47 5.85
CA GLN A 162 -12.80 -5.66 5.80
C GLN A 162 -12.02 -4.37 6.08
N PHE A 163 -12.41 -3.64 7.13
CA PHE A 163 -11.66 -2.50 7.64
C PHE A 163 -10.18 -2.89 7.87
N GLY A 164 -9.24 -2.08 7.39
CA GLY A 164 -7.82 -2.43 7.46
C GLY A 164 -7.31 -3.23 6.27
N TYR A 165 -8.13 -3.43 5.23
CA TYR A 165 -7.70 -4.08 3.98
C TYR A 165 -6.46 -3.40 3.38
N SER A 166 -6.43 -2.07 3.41
CA SER A 166 -5.26 -1.28 3.02
C SER A 166 -4.97 -0.23 4.10
N VAL A 167 -3.70 0.09 4.29
CA VAL A 167 -3.28 1.13 5.24
C VAL A 167 -2.17 1.97 4.64
N ALA A 168 -2.16 3.25 4.95
CA ALA A 168 -1.09 4.17 4.56
C ALA A 168 -0.82 5.18 5.68
N GLY A 169 0.40 5.73 5.72
CA GLY A 169 0.77 6.71 6.72
C GLY A 169 1.83 7.69 6.25
N SER A 170 1.84 8.85 6.90
CA SER A 170 2.83 9.90 6.79
C SER A 170 3.06 10.49 8.19
N PRO A 171 4.07 11.34 8.42
CA PRO A 171 4.29 11.94 9.73
C PRO A 171 3.10 12.70 10.34
N GLY A 172 2.16 13.18 9.51
CA GLY A 172 0.99 13.92 9.98
C GLY A 172 -0.26 13.06 10.13
N HIS A 173 -0.44 12.05 9.28
CA HIS A 173 -1.73 11.40 9.09
C HIS A 173 -1.60 9.90 8.79
N LEU A 174 -2.68 9.19 9.09
CA LEU A 174 -2.93 7.79 8.76
C LEU A 174 -4.16 7.70 7.86
N ALA A 175 -4.22 6.69 7.01
CA ALA A 175 -5.41 6.31 6.26
C ALA A 175 -5.61 4.80 6.32
N ILE A 176 -6.88 4.38 6.43
CA ILE A 176 -7.29 2.98 6.50
C ILE A 176 -8.41 2.76 5.49
N GLY A 177 -8.27 1.77 4.62
CA GLY A 177 -9.23 1.41 3.60
C GLY A 177 -10.23 0.36 4.07
N ILE A 178 -11.44 0.47 3.52
CA ILE A 178 -12.61 -0.36 3.82
C ILE A 178 -13.32 -0.63 2.48
N PRO A 179 -12.68 -1.34 1.55
CA PRO A 179 -13.14 -1.41 0.16
C PRO A 179 -14.50 -2.10 -0.01
N ASN A 180 -14.94 -2.89 0.96
CA ASN A 180 -16.21 -3.60 0.87
C ASN A 180 -17.37 -2.88 1.56
N GLU A 181 -17.14 -1.71 2.17
CA GLU A 181 -18.18 -0.87 2.79
C GLU A 181 -19.36 -0.68 1.84
N ALA A 182 -20.57 -0.78 2.37
CA ALA A 182 -21.79 -0.42 1.66
C ALA A 182 -22.23 1.01 1.97
N ILE A 183 -22.75 1.71 0.96
CA ILE A 183 -23.44 2.99 1.16
C ILE A 183 -24.92 2.78 0.92
N GLY A 184 -25.69 2.83 2.01
CA GLY A 184 -27.11 2.52 1.98
C GLY A 184 -27.37 1.06 1.60
N THR A 185 -27.77 0.81 0.35
CA THR A 185 -28.03 -0.55 -0.16
C THR A 185 -27.04 -0.98 -1.26
N VAL A 186 -26.09 -0.12 -1.61
CA VAL A 186 -25.12 -0.38 -2.67
C VAL A 186 -23.89 -1.02 -2.01
N ALA A 187 -23.69 -2.31 -2.24
CA ALA A 187 -22.63 -3.09 -1.59
C ALA A 187 -21.26 -2.83 -2.24
N LYS A 188 -20.20 -2.88 -1.43
CA LYS A 188 -18.80 -2.81 -1.90
C LYS A 188 -18.47 -1.56 -2.71
N THR A 189 -19.10 -0.45 -2.36
CA THR A 189 -18.76 0.88 -2.89
C THR A 189 -17.39 1.30 -2.36
N GLY A 190 -17.10 0.92 -1.12
CA GLY A 190 -15.85 1.17 -0.44
C GLY A 190 -15.77 2.54 0.25
N GLY A 191 -14.78 2.67 1.14
CA GLY A 191 -14.54 3.87 1.92
C GLY A 191 -13.13 3.91 2.52
N ILE A 192 -12.78 5.06 3.09
CA ILE A 192 -11.54 5.25 3.85
C ILE A 192 -11.79 6.05 5.14
N GLN A 193 -11.01 5.77 6.17
CA GLN A 193 -10.88 6.62 7.36
C GLN A 193 -9.53 7.32 7.36
N ILE A 194 -9.54 8.63 7.58
CA ILE A 194 -8.33 9.44 7.75
C ILE A 194 -8.22 9.84 9.23
N LEU A 195 -7.03 9.65 9.82
CA LEU A 195 -6.77 9.94 11.23
C LEU A 195 -5.45 10.74 11.39
N LYS A 196 -5.29 11.41 12.53
CA LYS A 196 -4.02 12.00 12.98
C LYS A 196 -3.37 11.11 14.02
N HIS A 197 -2.04 11.17 14.11
CA HIS A 197 -1.29 10.48 15.17
C HIS A 197 -1.55 11.03 16.57
N ASP A 198 -2.11 12.23 16.70
CA ASP A 198 -2.55 12.76 17.99
C ASP A 198 -3.58 11.79 18.60
N LEU A 199 -3.31 11.34 19.81
CA LEU A 199 -4.22 10.41 20.48
C LEU A 199 -5.32 11.18 21.20
N ASN A 200 -6.57 10.79 20.98
CA ASN A 200 -7.73 11.33 21.69
C ASN A 200 -7.75 10.86 23.17
N ALA A 201 -8.83 11.21 23.89
CA ALA A 201 -8.98 10.84 25.30
C ALA A 201 -8.97 9.31 25.54
N ASN A 202 -9.41 8.53 24.55
CA ASN A 202 -9.45 7.06 24.57
C ASN A 202 -8.17 6.42 24.00
N LYS A 203 -7.13 7.23 23.78
CA LYS A 203 -5.82 6.82 23.25
C LYS A 203 -5.84 6.35 21.79
N ILE A 204 -6.90 6.64 21.03
CA ILE A 204 -7.00 6.30 19.61
C ILE A 204 -6.48 7.47 18.76
N PRO A 205 -5.78 7.22 17.64
CA PRO A 205 -5.47 8.24 16.65
C PRO A 205 -6.71 9.09 16.32
N THR A 206 -6.60 10.41 16.38
CA THR A 206 -7.77 11.30 16.32
C THR A 206 -8.40 11.24 14.92
N PRO A 207 -9.69 10.89 14.79
CA PRO A 207 -10.37 10.89 13.50
C PRO A 207 -10.36 12.27 12.85
N VAL A 208 -10.12 12.31 11.54
CA VAL A 208 -10.18 13.54 10.72
C VAL A 208 -11.42 13.52 9.87
N LYS A 209 -11.57 12.49 9.03
CA LYS A 209 -12.65 12.40 8.05
C LYS A 209 -12.82 10.95 7.60
N SER A 210 -14.08 10.52 7.55
CA SER A 210 -14.49 9.34 6.78
C SER A 210 -14.90 9.80 5.39
N LEU A 211 -14.45 9.10 4.35
CA LEU A 211 -14.70 9.41 2.95
C LEU A 211 -15.15 8.18 2.18
N HIS A 212 -16.00 8.43 1.21
CA HIS A 212 -16.42 7.50 0.18
C HIS A 212 -16.77 8.31 -1.09
N GLN A 213 -17.11 7.64 -2.19
CA GLN A 213 -17.35 8.31 -3.46
C GLN A 213 -18.51 9.32 -3.43
N ASP A 214 -19.60 9.01 -2.72
CA ASP A 214 -20.73 9.94 -2.53
C ASP A 214 -20.45 11.08 -1.53
N THR A 215 -19.23 11.21 -1.01
CA THR A 215 -18.91 12.30 -0.08
C THR A 215 -18.83 13.62 -0.83
N GLU A 216 -19.49 14.66 -0.32
CA GLU A 216 -19.44 15.99 -0.91
C GLU A 216 -17.99 16.46 -1.15
N GLY A 217 -17.68 16.80 -2.40
CA GLY A 217 -16.35 17.25 -2.83
C GLY A 217 -15.41 16.13 -3.27
N ILE A 218 -15.87 14.88 -3.29
CA ILE A 218 -15.18 13.73 -3.90
C ILE A 218 -15.87 13.41 -5.23
N SER A 219 -15.08 13.14 -6.27
CA SER A 219 -15.56 12.79 -7.61
C SER A 219 -16.02 11.32 -7.70
N GLY A 220 -16.98 11.08 -8.59
CA GLY A 220 -17.61 9.78 -8.82
C GLY A 220 -18.96 9.64 -8.10
N ALA A 221 -19.60 8.50 -8.27
CA ALA A 221 -20.84 8.12 -7.59
C ALA A 221 -20.70 6.69 -7.07
N ALA A 222 -21.32 6.40 -5.94
CA ALA A 222 -21.24 5.07 -5.35
C ALA A 222 -21.98 4.02 -6.21
N GLU A 223 -21.21 3.07 -6.74
CA GLU A 223 -21.68 1.93 -7.51
C GLU A 223 -21.23 0.62 -6.85
N ALA A 224 -21.95 -0.45 -7.18
CA ALA A 224 -21.69 -1.74 -6.55
C ALA A 224 -20.36 -2.32 -7.05
N ASN A 225 -19.48 -2.66 -6.11
CA ASN A 225 -18.15 -3.21 -6.36
C ASN A 225 -17.11 -2.21 -6.89
N ASP A 226 -17.21 -0.91 -6.60
CA ASP A 226 -16.14 0.02 -6.99
C ASP A 226 -14.84 -0.18 -6.21
N LEU A 227 -14.97 -0.66 -4.97
CA LEU A 227 -13.84 -0.94 -4.08
C LEU A 227 -13.00 0.31 -3.76
N PHE A 228 -13.65 1.46 -3.55
CA PHE A 228 -12.94 2.69 -3.16
C PHE A 228 -12.13 2.46 -1.87
N GLY A 229 -10.84 2.78 -1.89
CA GLY A 229 -9.95 2.51 -0.76
C GLY A 229 -9.32 1.12 -0.77
N LYS A 230 -9.47 0.33 -1.84
CA LYS A 230 -8.78 -0.96 -1.98
C LYS A 230 -7.25 -0.83 -1.91
N ALA A 231 -6.72 0.23 -2.50
CA ALA A 231 -5.30 0.56 -2.46
C ALA A 231 -5.10 1.97 -1.91
N LEU A 232 -4.13 2.13 -1.01
CA LEU A 232 -3.78 3.40 -0.39
C LEU A 232 -2.27 3.61 -0.42
N SER A 233 -1.87 4.85 -0.72
CA SER A 233 -0.49 5.29 -0.51
C SER A 233 -0.49 6.75 -0.10
N MET A 234 0.43 7.13 0.79
CA MET A 234 0.45 8.47 1.39
C MET A 234 1.88 8.99 1.49
N THR A 235 2.07 10.30 1.26
CA THR A 235 3.36 10.97 1.48
C THR A 235 3.17 12.36 2.07
N SER A 236 4.20 12.88 2.75
CA SER A 236 4.20 14.25 3.27
C SER A 236 4.15 15.28 2.15
N TYR A 237 3.46 16.38 2.41
CA TYR A 237 3.38 17.51 1.49
C TYR A 237 3.68 18.83 2.20
N ARG A 238 4.59 19.60 1.60
CA ARG A 238 4.86 20.99 1.98
C ARG A 238 4.34 21.89 0.87
N ALA A 239 3.25 22.59 1.16
CA ALA A 239 2.78 23.66 0.29
C ALA A 239 3.81 24.81 0.22
N ASP A 240 3.80 25.57 -0.88
CA ASP A 240 4.81 26.60 -1.18
C ASP A 240 5.06 27.60 -0.03
N ALA A 241 3.98 28.13 0.55
CA ALA A 241 4.05 29.09 1.66
C ALA A 241 4.28 28.44 3.04
N ALA A 242 4.24 27.11 3.17
CA ALA A 242 4.32 26.43 4.46
C ALA A 242 5.77 26.31 4.94
N ALA A 243 6.03 26.47 6.23
CA ALA A 243 7.38 26.28 6.79
C ALA A 243 7.77 24.78 6.87
N THR A 244 6.79 23.90 7.05
CA THR A 244 6.99 22.46 7.28
C THR A 244 6.06 21.61 6.40
N ASP A 245 6.41 20.34 6.22
CA ASP A 245 5.70 19.33 5.44
C ASP A 245 4.63 18.59 6.26
N ARG A 246 3.76 19.35 6.95
CA ARG A 246 2.75 18.78 7.86
C ARG A 246 1.43 18.38 7.20
N ASP A 247 1.26 18.71 5.92
CA ASP A 247 0.14 18.18 5.15
C ASP A 247 0.52 16.80 4.61
N SER A 248 -0.49 16.06 4.16
CA SER A 248 -0.31 14.77 3.50
C SER A 248 -1.06 14.77 2.19
N VAL A 249 -0.54 14.03 1.21
CA VAL A 249 -1.28 13.71 -0.01
C VAL A 249 -1.43 12.19 -0.09
N ILE A 250 -2.65 11.76 -0.38
CA ILE A 250 -3.08 10.37 -0.40
C ILE A 250 -3.54 10.04 -1.83
N ALA A 251 -3.10 8.92 -2.38
CA ALA A 251 -3.74 8.31 -3.53
C ALA A 251 -4.65 7.17 -3.07
N VAL A 252 -5.86 7.14 -3.62
CA VAL A 252 -6.92 6.19 -3.27
C VAL A 252 -7.35 5.44 -4.52
N GLY A 253 -7.06 4.15 -4.59
CA GLY A 253 -7.49 3.28 -5.68
C GLY A 253 -8.95 2.84 -5.53
N SER A 254 -9.65 2.80 -6.65
CA SER A 254 -11.01 2.26 -6.81
C SER A 254 -11.05 1.35 -8.05
N PRO A 255 -10.34 0.21 -8.03
CA PRO A 255 -10.12 -0.60 -9.24
C PRO A 255 -11.35 -1.35 -9.73
N GLY A 256 -12.44 -1.35 -8.96
CA GLY A 256 -13.71 -1.94 -9.37
C GLY A 256 -14.61 -0.98 -10.16
N GLU A 257 -14.26 0.31 -10.20
CA GLU A 257 -15.02 1.35 -10.88
C GLU A 257 -15.37 0.97 -12.33
N ALA A 258 -16.61 1.19 -12.72
CA ALA A 258 -17.04 1.07 -14.11
C ALA A 258 -16.83 2.39 -14.87
N ILE A 259 -16.31 2.31 -16.10
CA ILE A 259 -16.18 3.49 -16.98
C ILE A 259 -17.07 3.29 -18.20
N THR A 260 -18.05 4.19 -18.40
CA THR A 260 -18.92 4.16 -19.59
C THR A 260 -18.23 4.84 -20.78
N VAL A 261 -17.97 4.07 -21.84
CA VAL A 261 -17.38 4.56 -23.08
C VAL A 261 -18.34 4.28 -24.23
N ALA A 262 -18.86 5.35 -24.86
CA ALA A 262 -19.82 5.28 -25.97
C ALA A 262 -21.01 4.34 -25.67
N ASP A 263 -21.67 4.57 -24.53
CA ASP A 263 -22.83 3.81 -24.03
C ASP A 263 -22.55 2.34 -23.66
N ALA A 264 -21.27 1.94 -23.58
CA ALA A 264 -20.87 0.61 -23.12
C ALA A 264 -20.02 0.69 -21.85
N ASP A 265 -20.47 0.04 -20.79
CA ASP A 265 -19.76 -0.02 -19.51
C ASP A 265 -18.56 -0.95 -19.58
N ARG A 266 -17.42 -0.44 -19.12
CA ARG A 266 -16.18 -1.19 -18.89
C ARG A 266 -16.12 -1.50 -17.40
N ALA A 267 -16.71 -2.62 -17.00
CA ALA A 267 -16.77 -3.01 -15.59
C ALA A 267 -15.36 -3.29 -15.04
N ASN A 268 -15.07 -2.83 -13.82
CA ASN A 268 -13.72 -2.93 -13.22
C ASN A 268 -12.62 -2.32 -14.10
N ALA A 269 -12.91 -1.25 -14.83
CA ALA A 269 -11.88 -0.49 -15.53
C ALA A 269 -11.00 0.24 -14.51
N GLY A 270 -11.60 0.80 -13.46
CA GLY A 270 -10.90 1.35 -12.30
C GLY A 270 -10.55 2.83 -12.40
N ARG A 271 -10.31 3.45 -11.24
CA ARG A 271 -9.83 4.84 -11.14
C ARG A 271 -8.97 5.08 -9.89
N VAL A 272 -8.33 6.24 -9.83
CA VAL A 272 -7.60 6.75 -8.65
C VAL A 272 -8.03 8.17 -8.32
N VAL A 273 -8.23 8.45 -7.03
CA VAL A 273 -8.49 9.79 -6.50
C VAL A 273 -7.33 10.24 -5.62
N ASN A 274 -6.81 11.45 -5.86
CA ASN A 274 -5.75 12.07 -5.07
C ASN A 274 -6.34 13.10 -4.12
N LEU A 275 -6.02 12.99 -2.82
CA LEU A 275 -6.57 13.83 -1.76
C LEU A 275 -5.45 14.56 -1.03
N ARG A 276 -5.65 15.84 -0.69
CA ARG A 276 -4.82 16.55 0.28
C ARG A 276 -5.50 16.56 1.64
N VAL A 277 -4.73 16.24 2.67
CA VAL A 277 -5.11 16.40 4.08
C VAL A 277 -4.20 17.45 4.70
N THR A 278 -4.78 18.56 5.13
CA THR A 278 -4.00 19.61 5.80
C THR A 278 -3.66 19.22 7.23
N ALA A 279 -2.60 19.78 7.80
CA ALA A 279 -2.27 19.61 9.22
C ALA A 279 -3.43 19.97 10.18
N ALA A 280 -4.31 20.89 9.76
CA ALA A 280 -5.52 21.25 10.51
C ALA A 280 -6.62 20.18 10.43
N GLY A 281 -6.60 19.31 9.43
CA GLY A 281 -7.59 18.25 9.19
C GLY A 281 -8.61 18.59 8.10
N ALA A 282 -8.45 19.70 7.36
CA ALA A 282 -9.24 19.92 6.15
C ALA A 282 -8.81 18.93 5.06
N VAL A 283 -9.77 18.32 4.39
CA VAL A 283 -9.57 17.36 3.29
C VAL A 283 -10.16 17.93 2.01
N SER A 284 -9.43 17.81 0.90
CA SER A 284 -9.87 18.24 -0.43
C SER A 284 -9.37 17.29 -1.51
N GLU A 285 -10.22 16.93 -2.46
CA GLU A 285 -9.77 16.28 -3.68
C GLU A 285 -8.86 17.22 -4.49
N LEU A 286 -7.74 16.68 -4.93
CA LEU A 286 -6.84 17.34 -5.86
C LEU A 286 -7.19 16.93 -7.29
N GLN A 287 -7.38 15.62 -7.51
CA GLN A 287 -7.55 15.02 -8.83
C GLN A 287 -8.29 13.69 -8.76
N GLU A 288 -8.93 13.38 -9.88
CA GLU A 288 -9.39 12.04 -10.23
C GLU A 288 -8.69 11.66 -11.55
N ILE A 289 -8.18 10.42 -11.61
CA ILE A 289 -7.40 9.88 -12.72
C ILE A 289 -8.01 8.54 -13.13
N GLN A 290 -8.29 8.40 -14.41
CA GLN A 290 -8.72 7.16 -15.05
C GLN A 290 -8.40 7.24 -16.55
N GLN A 291 -8.30 6.09 -17.21
CA GLN A 291 -8.26 6.03 -18.68
C GLN A 291 -9.54 6.68 -19.26
N GLU A 292 -9.51 7.08 -20.53
CA GLU A 292 -10.57 7.86 -21.21
C GLU A 292 -10.74 9.31 -20.72
N LYS A 293 -10.05 9.72 -19.66
CA LYS A 293 -10.00 11.13 -19.23
C LYS A 293 -9.00 11.92 -20.09
N ALA A 294 -9.27 13.21 -20.28
CA ALA A 294 -8.34 14.09 -20.99
C ALA A 294 -6.95 14.05 -20.35
N ASP A 295 -5.92 13.99 -21.19
CA ASP A 295 -4.52 13.93 -20.79
C ASP A 295 -4.13 12.68 -19.96
N VAL A 296 -4.90 11.59 -20.08
CA VAL A 296 -4.54 10.26 -19.58
C VAL A 296 -4.47 9.28 -20.76
N THR A 297 -3.31 8.68 -20.97
CA THR A 297 -3.04 7.71 -22.02
C THR A 297 -3.69 6.36 -21.67
N GLY A 298 -4.09 5.61 -22.69
CA GLY A 298 -4.72 4.30 -22.55
C GLY A 298 -6.22 4.34 -22.80
N THR A 299 -6.79 3.18 -23.08
CA THR A 299 -8.23 3.00 -23.29
C THR A 299 -8.76 2.06 -22.24
N SER A 300 -9.96 2.30 -21.72
CA SER A 300 -10.54 1.43 -20.70
C SER A 300 -11.11 0.15 -21.30
N GLU A 301 -10.75 -0.97 -20.70
CA GLU A 301 -11.23 -2.31 -20.99
C GLU A 301 -11.87 -2.92 -19.73
N THR A 302 -12.76 -3.89 -19.93
CA THR A 302 -13.37 -4.60 -18.81
C THR A 302 -12.31 -5.42 -18.11
N GLY A 303 -12.04 -5.11 -16.84
CA GLY A 303 -11.10 -5.85 -16.02
C GLY A 303 -9.69 -5.27 -15.95
N ASP A 304 -9.42 -4.07 -16.48
CA ASP A 304 -8.10 -3.42 -16.37
C ASP A 304 -7.65 -3.21 -14.93
N ARG A 305 -8.62 -2.88 -14.05
CA ARG A 305 -8.42 -2.63 -12.62
C ARG A 305 -7.41 -1.52 -12.37
N PHE A 306 -7.50 -0.43 -13.11
CA PHE A 306 -6.70 0.78 -12.88
C PHE A 306 -6.81 1.24 -11.42
N GLY A 307 -5.67 1.39 -10.75
CA GLY A 307 -5.66 1.69 -9.31
C GLY A 307 -5.69 0.46 -8.41
N GLU A 308 -5.46 -0.74 -8.95
CA GLU A 308 -5.33 -1.98 -8.15
C GLU A 308 -4.23 -1.87 -7.11
N GLN A 309 -3.14 -1.19 -7.46
CA GLN A 309 -2.08 -0.79 -6.56
C GLN A 309 -1.70 0.66 -6.87
N VAL A 310 -1.39 1.44 -5.82
CA VAL A 310 -0.92 2.82 -5.96
C VAL A 310 0.32 3.03 -5.10
N SER A 311 1.26 3.84 -5.59
CA SER A 311 2.42 4.26 -4.81
C SER A 311 2.75 5.72 -5.06
N VAL A 312 2.85 6.52 -3.99
CA VAL A 312 3.14 7.95 -4.07
C VAL A 312 4.48 8.28 -3.43
N VAL A 313 5.15 9.29 -3.99
CA VAL A 313 6.41 9.76 -3.42
C VAL A 313 6.63 11.25 -3.66
N ASN A 314 7.34 11.89 -2.73
CA ASN A 314 8.04 13.14 -2.99
C ASN A 314 9.52 12.84 -3.29
N THR A 315 9.95 13.04 -4.53
CA THR A 315 11.36 12.85 -4.94
C THR A 315 12.32 13.89 -4.38
N SER A 316 11.79 14.95 -3.76
CA SER A 316 12.55 15.92 -2.97
C SER A 316 11.96 16.06 -1.55
N PRO A 317 12.18 15.06 -0.68
CA PRO A 317 11.61 15.06 0.66
C PRO A 317 11.93 16.34 1.44
N ARG A 318 10.97 16.84 2.22
CA ARG A 318 11.03 18.10 3.00
C ARG A 318 11.11 19.41 2.18
N SER A 319 11.33 19.34 0.88
CA SER A 319 11.20 20.51 -0.02
C SER A 319 9.73 20.85 -0.26
N VAL A 320 9.47 22.04 -0.84
CA VAL A 320 8.15 22.34 -1.40
C VAL A 320 7.77 21.24 -2.40
N GLY A 321 6.60 20.64 -2.24
CA GLY A 321 6.07 19.68 -3.20
C GLY A 321 5.58 20.40 -4.46
N THR A 322 6.04 19.96 -5.63
CA THR A 322 5.62 20.50 -6.92
C THR A 322 5.01 19.39 -7.77
N ALA A 323 4.38 19.77 -8.88
CA ALA A 323 3.85 18.81 -9.85
C ALA A 323 4.93 17.85 -10.41
N THR A 324 6.22 18.20 -10.34
CA THR A 324 7.31 17.37 -10.85
C THR A 324 8.03 16.57 -9.77
N THR A 325 7.85 16.91 -8.48
CA THR A 325 8.46 16.17 -7.37
C THR A 325 7.50 15.24 -6.66
N MET A 326 6.20 15.56 -6.66
CA MET A 326 5.15 14.71 -6.12
C MET A 326 4.63 13.80 -7.23
N LEU A 327 5.00 12.53 -7.18
CA LEU A 327 4.72 11.55 -8.23
C LEU A 327 3.84 10.42 -7.71
N LEU A 328 3.06 9.86 -8.61
CA LEU A 328 2.17 8.72 -8.41
C LEU A 328 2.52 7.65 -9.44
N ALA A 329 2.60 6.40 -9.01
CA ALA A 329 2.56 5.22 -9.87
C ALA A 329 1.26 4.44 -9.61
N VAL A 330 0.63 3.98 -10.67
CA VAL A 330 -0.64 3.25 -10.68
C VAL A 330 -0.46 1.93 -11.39
N GLY A 331 -0.86 0.84 -10.75
CA GLY A 331 -0.91 -0.50 -11.35
C GLY A 331 -2.23 -0.74 -12.10
N ILE A 332 -2.13 -1.40 -13.24
CA ILE A 332 -3.25 -1.76 -14.13
C ILE A 332 -3.08 -3.23 -14.57
N PRO A 333 -3.19 -4.19 -13.65
CA PRO A 333 -2.74 -5.55 -13.93
C PRO A 333 -3.61 -6.34 -14.91
N GLY A 334 -4.85 -5.91 -15.16
CA GLY A 334 -5.71 -6.56 -16.16
C GLY A 334 -5.56 -6.01 -17.58
N GLU A 335 -4.69 -5.02 -17.80
CA GLU A 335 -4.50 -4.40 -19.11
C GLU A 335 -3.96 -5.41 -20.14
N ASN A 336 -4.47 -5.32 -21.37
CA ASN A 336 -4.02 -6.12 -22.51
C ASN A 336 -3.04 -5.37 -23.41
N GLU A 337 -1.77 -5.78 -23.44
CA GLU A 337 -0.81 -5.22 -24.40
C GLU A 337 -0.86 -5.98 -25.73
N GLY A 338 -1.58 -5.41 -26.69
CA GLY A 338 -1.74 -5.97 -28.03
C GLY A 338 -2.52 -7.29 -28.01
N THR A 339 -1.82 -8.42 -28.05
CA THR A 339 -2.44 -9.77 -27.94
C THR A 339 -2.08 -10.50 -26.65
N ALA A 340 -1.27 -9.89 -25.79
CA ALA A 340 -0.89 -10.47 -24.50
C ALA A 340 -2.00 -10.16 -23.48
N VAL A 341 -2.91 -11.12 -23.30
CA VAL A 341 -4.05 -10.97 -22.40
C VAL A 341 -3.57 -10.86 -20.96
N ASP A 342 -4.08 -9.90 -20.20
CA ASP A 342 -3.72 -9.63 -18.80
C ASP A 342 -2.20 -9.56 -18.59
N SER A 343 -1.47 -8.94 -19.53
CA SER A 343 -0.04 -8.68 -19.34
C SER A 343 0.19 -7.66 -18.23
N GLY A 344 -0.76 -6.73 -18.09
CA GLY A 344 -0.74 -5.63 -17.14
C GLY A 344 0.18 -4.48 -17.55
N ALA A 345 -0.01 -3.35 -16.88
CA ALA A 345 0.77 -2.14 -17.07
C ALA A 345 1.01 -1.40 -15.74
N VAL A 346 1.99 -0.50 -15.75
CA VAL A 346 2.13 0.56 -14.75
C VAL A 346 2.05 1.91 -15.46
N GLN A 347 1.33 2.86 -14.88
CA GLN A 347 1.27 4.23 -15.39
C GLN A 347 1.69 5.21 -14.30
N THR A 348 2.45 6.23 -14.66
CA THR A 348 2.87 7.27 -13.70
C THR A 348 2.19 8.59 -13.98
N PHE A 349 2.01 9.40 -12.94
CA PHE A 349 1.34 10.71 -13.01
C PHE A 349 1.97 11.70 -12.03
N SER A 350 1.66 12.98 -12.24
CA SER A 350 1.86 13.98 -11.19
C SER A 350 0.82 13.75 -10.11
N LEU A 351 1.21 13.76 -8.85
CA LEU A 351 0.30 13.54 -7.73
C LEU A 351 -0.56 14.78 -7.42
N ILE A 352 -0.07 15.98 -7.76
CA ILE A 352 -0.71 17.26 -7.40
C ILE A 352 -0.91 18.22 -8.58
N GLY A 353 -0.36 17.92 -9.75
CA GLY A 353 -0.50 18.70 -10.98
C GLY A 353 -1.18 17.88 -12.08
N ALA A 354 -1.61 18.50 -13.17
CA ALA A 354 -2.43 17.85 -14.20
C ALA A 354 -1.90 16.46 -14.64
N PRO A 355 -2.77 15.44 -14.85
CA PRO A 355 -2.34 14.06 -15.10
C PRO A 355 -1.31 13.92 -16.23
N GLY A 356 -1.53 14.59 -17.37
CA GLY A 356 -0.64 14.52 -18.54
C GLY A 356 0.80 14.99 -18.32
N ALA A 357 1.08 15.73 -17.26
CA ALA A 357 2.41 16.26 -17.00
C ALA A 357 3.47 15.16 -16.79
N ALA A 358 3.09 14.07 -16.11
CA ALA A 358 3.95 12.91 -15.91
C ALA A 358 3.31 11.59 -16.34
N ASP A 359 2.22 11.66 -17.13
CA ASP A 359 1.59 10.49 -17.76
C ASP A 359 2.58 9.71 -18.62
N ARG A 360 3.10 8.61 -18.09
CA ARG A 360 3.93 7.64 -18.82
C ARG A 360 3.40 6.23 -18.66
N TRP A 361 3.23 5.58 -19.80
CA TRP A 361 2.90 4.17 -19.93
C TRP A 361 4.14 3.28 -19.80
N ILE A 362 4.11 2.31 -18.90
CA ILE A 362 5.23 1.43 -18.58
C ILE A 362 4.81 -0.02 -18.75
N VAL A 363 5.33 -0.63 -19.80
CA VAL A 363 5.23 -2.06 -20.11
C VAL A 363 6.58 -2.58 -20.63
N PRO A 364 6.86 -3.89 -20.62
CA PRO A 364 8.10 -4.43 -21.15
C PRO A 364 8.31 -4.01 -22.61
N GLY A 365 9.49 -3.48 -22.94
CA GLY A 365 9.84 -3.00 -24.27
C GLY A 365 9.34 -1.59 -24.61
N SER A 366 8.61 -0.92 -23.70
CA SER A 366 8.16 0.46 -23.87
C SER A 366 9.32 1.47 -23.84
N ALA A 367 9.03 2.72 -24.24
CA ALA A 367 9.98 3.82 -24.21
C ALA A 367 10.51 4.16 -22.80
N ALA A 368 9.82 3.73 -21.74
CA ALA A 368 10.29 3.87 -20.36
C ALA A 368 11.50 2.95 -20.03
N GLY A 369 11.81 1.98 -20.90
CA GLY A 369 13.01 1.16 -20.80
C GLY A 369 12.87 -0.07 -19.89
N LEU A 370 11.65 -0.46 -19.51
CA LEU A 370 11.42 -1.74 -18.84
C LEU A 370 11.81 -2.88 -19.80
N PRO A 371 12.70 -3.81 -19.43
CA PRO A 371 13.22 -4.81 -20.36
C PRO A 371 12.20 -5.92 -20.65
N GLY A 372 12.27 -6.51 -21.84
CA GLY A 372 11.47 -7.67 -22.23
C GLY A 372 10.37 -7.36 -23.23
N VAL A 373 9.40 -8.27 -23.31
CA VAL A 373 8.16 -8.15 -24.10
C VAL A 373 6.98 -8.53 -23.21
N PRO A 374 5.79 -7.92 -23.36
CA PRO A 374 4.64 -8.26 -22.54
C PRO A 374 4.25 -9.73 -22.72
N GLY A 375 4.10 -10.46 -21.61
CA GLY A 375 3.62 -11.84 -21.59
C GLY A 375 2.19 -11.95 -21.08
N ALA A 376 1.43 -12.93 -21.59
CA ALA A 376 0.06 -13.13 -21.15
C ALA A 376 0.00 -13.63 -19.70
N GLY A 377 -0.87 -13.03 -18.88
CA GLY A 377 -1.04 -13.36 -17.46
C GLY A 377 0.12 -12.94 -16.56
N GLU A 378 0.98 -12.02 -17.01
CA GLU A 378 2.07 -11.48 -16.19
C GLU A 378 1.57 -10.56 -15.08
N LEU A 379 0.40 -9.93 -15.27
CA LEU A 379 -0.26 -9.06 -14.29
C LEU A 379 0.69 -7.97 -13.74
N LEU A 380 1.46 -7.33 -14.63
CA LEU A 380 2.33 -6.22 -14.28
C LEU A 380 1.51 -5.10 -13.60
N GLY A 381 2.04 -4.54 -12.52
CA GLY A 381 1.35 -3.52 -11.72
C GLY A 381 0.61 -4.06 -10.49
N THR A 382 0.62 -5.38 -10.28
CA THR A 382 0.16 -6.00 -9.00
C THR A 382 1.01 -5.62 -7.79
N SER A 383 2.27 -5.23 -7.99
CA SER A 383 3.21 -4.90 -6.92
C SER A 383 4.13 -3.76 -7.37
N ILE A 384 3.96 -2.58 -6.76
CA ILE A 384 4.76 -1.38 -7.03
C ILE A 384 5.06 -0.64 -5.73
N THR A 385 6.26 -0.09 -5.61
CA THR A 385 6.60 0.91 -4.58
C THR A 385 7.47 2.01 -5.18
N ALA A 386 7.51 3.16 -4.52
CA ALA A 386 8.23 4.34 -4.98
C ALA A 386 9.11 4.89 -3.86
N THR A 387 10.39 5.12 -4.17
CA THR A 387 11.30 5.87 -3.30
C THR A 387 11.64 7.21 -3.94
N ALA A 388 12.37 8.06 -3.21
CA ALA A 388 12.76 9.36 -3.75
C ALA A 388 13.68 9.25 -4.99
N THR A 389 14.30 8.09 -5.22
CA THR A 389 15.26 7.88 -6.32
C THR A 389 14.73 6.99 -7.43
N ASP A 390 13.90 5.99 -7.10
CA ASP A 390 13.52 4.94 -8.04
C ASP A 390 12.05 4.51 -7.86
N LEU A 391 11.49 4.02 -8.96
CA LEU A 391 10.25 3.25 -9.01
C LEU A 391 10.59 1.76 -9.04
N TYR A 392 10.05 1.01 -8.09
CA TYR A 392 10.24 -0.43 -7.97
C TYR A 392 8.99 -1.14 -8.50
N ILE A 393 9.19 -2.10 -9.39
CA ILE A 393 8.12 -2.81 -10.10
C ILE A 393 8.33 -4.30 -9.94
N GLY A 394 7.40 -4.96 -9.27
CA GLY A 394 7.34 -6.41 -9.17
C GLY A 394 6.65 -7.05 -10.37
N MET A 395 7.19 -8.17 -10.83
CA MET A 395 6.57 -9.03 -11.83
C MET A 395 6.54 -10.47 -11.28
N PRO A 396 5.59 -10.82 -10.40
CA PRO A 396 5.58 -12.15 -9.79
C PRO A 396 5.30 -13.28 -10.78
N ASN A 397 4.55 -13.02 -11.86
CA ASN A 397 4.09 -14.06 -12.80
C ASN A 397 4.93 -14.15 -14.09
N GLY A 398 6.00 -13.37 -14.20
CA GLY A 398 6.89 -13.35 -15.37
C GLY A 398 8.05 -12.35 -15.18
N PRO A 399 8.93 -12.13 -16.15
CA PRO A 399 9.04 -12.87 -17.42
C PRO A 399 9.66 -14.27 -17.27
N GLY A 400 10.21 -14.60 -16.09
CA GLY A 400 10.73 -15.92 -15.76
C GLY A 400 9.76 -16.75 -14.92
N ALA A 401 9.95 -18.07 -14.86
CA ALA A 401 9.09 -19.00 -14.10
C ALA A 401 9.09 -18.79 -12.56
N ARG A 402 9.84 -17.81 -12.05
CA ARG A 402 9.93 -17.47 -10.63
C ARG A 402 9.64 -16.00 -10.36
N GLY A 403 9.24 -15.23 -11.36
CA GLY A 403 9.07 -13.78 -11.28
C GLY A 403 10.37 -12.98 -11.33
N ALA A 404 10.23 -11.65 -11.29
CA ALA A 404 11.31 -10.67 -11.31
C ALA A 404 10.93 -9.40 -10.51
N ALA A 405 11.93 -8.59 -10.19
CA ALA A 405 11.73 -7.22 -9.72
C ALA A 405 12.63 -6.26 -10.48
N HIS A 406 12.10 -5.09 -10.80
CA HIS A 406 12.78 -4.08 -11.59
C HIS A 406 12.92 -2.78 -10.80
N LEU A 407 14.09 -2.17 -10.88
CA LEU A 407 14.40 -0.87 -10.33
C LEU A 407 14.56 0.13 -11.47
N MET A 408 13.58 1.02 -11.60
CA MET A 408 13.48 2.00 -12.66
C MET A 408 13.79 3.42 -12.13
N PRO A 409 14.83 4.10 -12.65
CA PRO A 409 15.10 5.47 -12.27
C PRO A 409 13.95 6.41 -12.66
N TRP A 410 13.62 7.39 -11.80
CA TRP A 410 12.56 8.36 -12.10
C TRP A 410 12.79 9.14 -13.41
N SER A 411 14.05 9.35 -13.82
CA SER A 411 14.37 10.01 -15.09
C SER A 411 13.74 9.33 -16.30
N ASN A 412 13.52 8.01 -16.25
CA ASN A 412 12.91 7.26 -17.34
C ASN A 412 11.44 7.62 -17.55
N VAL A 413 10.77 8.09 -16.50
CA VAL A 413 9.32 8.32 -16.49
C VAL A 413 8.96 9.80 -16.23
N THR A 414 9.91 10.65 -15.88
CA THR A 414 9.69 12.11 -15.77
C THR A 414 10.14 12.88 -17.02
N GLY A 415 10.32 12.21 -18.16
CA GLY A 415 10.77 12.82 -19.43
C GLY A 415 12.26 13.17 -19.47
N GLY A 416 13.07 12.59 -18.56
CA GLY A 416 14.51 12.67 -18.59
C GLY A 416 15.13 11.66 -19.57
N ALA A 417 16.46 11.53 -19.53
CA ALA A 417 17.14 10.50 -20.30
C ALA A 417 16.79 9.10 -19.74
N VAL A 418 16.50 8.17 -20.65
CA VAL A 418 16.29 6.76 -20.30
C VAL A 418 17.62 6.17 -19.82
N ALA A 419 17.67 5.81 -18.56
CA ALA A 419 18.79 5.14 -17.90
C ALA A 419 18.53 3.62 -17.78
N PRO A 420 19.58 2.81 -17.58
CA PRO A 420 19.42 1.37 -17.41
C PRO A 420 18.52 1.00 -16.22
N VAL A 421 17.58 0.09 -16.45
CA VAL A 421 16.76 -0.53 -15.40
C VAL A 421 17.53 -1.69 -14.79
N THR A 422 17.66 -1.72 -13.46
CA THR A 422 18.26 -2.87 -12.77
C THR A 422 17.20 -3.96 -12.61
N THR A 423 17.55 -5.20 -12.93
CA THR A 423 16.63 -6.34 -12.83
C THR A 423 17.16 -7.37 -11.85
N TYR A 424 16.30 -7.81 -10.95
CA TYR A 424 16.55 -8.85 -9.96
C TYR A 424 15.71 -10.08 -10.31
N GLU A 425 16.37 -11.22 -10.49
CA GLU A 425 15.72 -12.49 -10.80
C GLU A 425 16.32 -13.63 -9.96
N PRO A 426 15.48 -14.52 -9.39
CA PRO A 426 15.94 -15.71 -8.70
C PRO A 426 16.88 -16.57 -9.55
N GLY A 427 18.08 -16.86 -9.03
CA GLY A 427 19.13 -17.62 -9.71
C GLY A 427 20.16 -16.77 -10.46
N LYS A 428 20.05 -15.44 -10.42
CA LYS A 428 21.04 -14.49 -10.96
C LYS A 428 21.66 -13.66 -9.83
N ASP A 429 22.88 -13.17 -10.04
CA ASP A 429 23.55 -12.17 -9.18
C ASP A 429 23.56 -12.50 -7.67
N GLY A 430 23.66 -13.80 -7.35
CA GLY A 430 23.69 -14.30 -5.98
C GLY A 430 22.32 -14.53 -5.33
N LEU A 431 21.22 -14.25 -6.03
CA LEU A 431 19.87 -14.59 -5.57
C LEU A 431 19.63 -16.10 -5.67
N PRO A 432 19.07 -16.73 -4.61
CA PRO A 432 18.70 -18.14 -4.64
C PRO A 432 17.74 -18.48 -5.80
N ALA A 433 17.96 -19.61 -6.46
CA ALA A 433 17.11 -20.08 -7.56
C ALA A 433 15.85 -20.81 -7.06
N VAL A 434 15.15 -20.22 -6.07
CA VAL A 434 13.97 -20.78 -5.39
C VAL A 434 12.79 -19.81 -5.46
N GLY A 435 11.62 -20.26 -5.01
CA GLY A 435 10.40 -19.46 -5.05
C GLY A 435 9.63 -19.60 -6.37
N LYS A 436 8.46 -18.94 -6.42
CA LYS A 436 7.53 -19.00 -7.56
C LYS A 436 7.02 -17.62 -8.01
N ALA A 437 7.13 -16.60 -7.16
CA ALA A 437 6.49 -15.31 -7.34
C ALA A 437 7.36 -14.16 -6.80
N PHE A 438 8.64 -14.13 -7.17
CA PHE A 438 9.56 -13.06 -6.79
C PHE A 438 9.05 -11.71 -7.33
N GLY A 439 9.01 -10.71 -6.46
CA GLY A 439 8.38 -9.41 -6.76
C GLY A 439 6.90 -9.31 -6.37
N ALA A 440 6.29 -10.36 -5.78
CA ALA A 440 4.89 -10.31 -5.31
C ALA A 440 4.64 -9.22 -4.25
N ALA A 441 5.65 -8.86 -3.46
CA ALA A 441 5.67 -7.69 -2.59
C ALA A 441 7.06 -7.01 -2.69
N ILE A 442 7.08 -5.68 -2.65
CA ILE A 442 8.30 -4.87 -2.78
C ILE A 442 8.18 -3.58 -1.94
N GLN A 443 9.27 -3.18 -1.28
CA GLN A 443 9.34 -1.96 -0.45
C GLN A 443 10.74 -1.31 -0.46
#